data_AF-A0A7C2W226-F1
#
_entry.id   AF-A0A7C2W226-F1
#
_cell.length_a   1.000
_cell.length_b   1.000
_cell.length_c   1.000
_cell.angle_alpha   90.00
_cell.angle_beta   90.00
_cell.angle_gamma   90.00
#
_symmetry.space_group_name_H-M   'P 1'
#
loop_
_entity.id
_entity.type
_entity.pdbx_description
1 polymer ?
#
loop_
_entity_poly.entity_id
_entity_poly.type
_entity_poly.pdbx_seq_one_letter_code
_entity_poly.pdbx_strand_id
1 'polypeptide(L)' 'DIKGVSAYDLIRWCRERLAPYKIPQYIEFRDMLPKSKVGKVLRRELRAEERKKLEKE' A
#
# COMPACT_ATOMS: atom_id res chain seq x y z
N ASP A 1 -3.49 10.35 12.60
CA ASP A 1 -2.91 11.26 11.60
C ASP A 1 -1.43 11.00 11.38
N ILE A 2 -1.07 10.48 10.21
CA ILE A 2 0.33 10.36 9.77
C ILE A 2 0.76 11.75 9.30
N LYS A 3 1.13 12.62 10.23
CA LYS A 3 1.70 13.94 9.88
C LYS A 3 3.19 13.76 9.68
N GLY A 4 3.64 13.74 8.43
CA GLY A 4 5.04 13.97 8.06
C GLY A 4 5.78 12.85 7.34
N VAL A 5 5.13 11.74 6.97
CA VAL A 5 5.78 10.68 6.16
C VAL A 5 5.21 10.73 4.75
N SER A 6 6.05 11.04 3.75
CA SER A 6 5.67 11.00 2.35
C SER A 6 5.93 9.64 1.71
N ALA A 7 5.31 9.37 0.57
CA ALA A 7 5.62 8.20 -0.26
C ALA A 7 7.09 8.19 -0.69
N TYR A 8 7.66 9.36 -0.97
CA TYR A 8 9.06 9.51 -1.35
C TYR A 8 10.01 9.05 -0.22
N ASP A 9 9.73 9.44 1.02
CA ASP A 9 10.54 9.05 2.18
C ASP A 9 10.52 7.53 2.38
N LEU A 10 9.35 6.90 2.21
CA LEU A 10 9.21 5.46 2.32
C LEU A 10 9.94 4.72 1.19
N ILE A 11 9.87 5.21 -0.06
CA ILE A 11 10.60 4.61 -1.18
C ILE A 11 12.11 4.75 -0.98
N ARG A 12 12.58 5.92 -0.52
CA ARG A 12 13.99 6.15 -0.19
C ARG A 12 14.46 5.18 0.89
N TRP A 13 13.69 5.05 1.96
CA TRP A 13 13.99 4.11 3.05
C TRP A 13 14.06 2.66 2.57
N CYS A 14 13.15 2.25 1.67
CA CYS A 14 13.19 0.94 1.02
C CYS A 14 14.43 0.75 0.15
N ARG A 15 14.85 1.76 -0.62
CA ARG A 15 16.05 1.72 -1.48
C ARG A 15 17.34 1.49 -0.70
N GLU A 16 17.43 2.06 0.50
CA GLU A 16 18.62 1.94 1.37
C GLU A 16 18.73 0.55 2.03
N ARG A 17 17.63 -0.22 2.12
CA ARG A 17 17.55 -1.45 2.93
C ARG A 17 17.16 -2.71 2.15
N LEU A 18 16.54 -2.57 0.99
CA LEU A 18 16.01 -3.67 0.20
C LEU A 18 16.75 -3.80 -1.13
N ALA A 19 16.82 -5.02 -1.64
CA ALA A 19 17.28 -5.26 -2.99
C ALA A 19 16.36 -4.55 -4.02
N PRO A 20 16.89 -4.10 -5.18
CA PRO A 20 16.14 -3.28 -6.13
C PRO A 20 14.76 -3.82 -6.55
N TYR A 21 14.64 -5.15 -6.71
CA TYR A 21 13.40 -5.81 -7.11
C TYR A 21 12.33 -5.90 -6.00
N LYS A 22 12.70 -5.62 -4.74
CA LYS A 22 11.77 -5.62 -3.59
C LYS A 22 11.20 -4.24 -3.29
N ILE A 23 11.66 -3.21 -4.00
CA ILE A 23 11.18 -1.84 -3.81
C ILE A 23 9.76 -1.74 -4.40
N PRO A 24 8.78 -1.20 -3.65
CA PRO A 24 7.44 -1.01 -4.17
C PRO A 24 7.45 -0.01 -5.34
N GLN A 25 6.64 -0.28 -6.37
CA GLN A 25 6.52 0.59 -7.54
C GLN A 25 5.74 1.87 -7.23
N TYR A 26 4.72 1.78 -6.36
CA TYR A 26 3.95 2.91 -5.86
C TYR A 26 3.53 2.67 -4.41
N ILE A 27 3.17 3.75 -3.71
CA ILE A 27 2.65 3.72 -2.35
C ILE A 27 1.36 4.54 -2.32
N GLU A 28 0.30 3.93 -1.82
CA GLU A 28 -1.00 4.58 -1.61
C GLU A 28 -1.27 4.65 -0.10
N PHE A 29 -1.61 5.85 0.38
CA PHE A 29 -2.08 6.03 1.75
C PHE A 29 -3.60 5.91 1.77
N ARG A 30 -4.10 5.07 2.68
CA ARG A 30 -5.54 4.87 2.90
C ARG A 30 -5.89 5.12 4.35
N ASP A 31 -7.05 5.71 4.58
CA ASP A 31 -7.58 5.90 5.93
C ASP A 31 -7.94 4.57 6.59
N MET A 32 -8.38 3.59 5.80
CA MET A 32 -8.78 2.27 6.29
C MET A 32 -8.40 1.15 5.31
N LEU A 33 -8.05 -0.01 5.87
CA LEU A 33 -7.87 -1.25 5.14
C LEU A 33 -9.08 -2.17 5.34
N PRO A 34 -9.45 -2.98 4.33
CA PRO A 34 -10.50 -3.98 4.50
C PRO A 34 -10.04 -4.99 5.55
N LYS A 35 -10.85 -5.15 6.61
CA LYS A 35 -10.57 -6.03 7.74
C LYS A 35 -11.74 -6.97 7.99
N SER A 36 -11.43 -8.19 8.42
CA SER A 36 -12.44 -9.14 8.89
C SER A 36 -13.07 -8.67 10.20
N LYS A 37 -14.17 -9.32 10.62
CA LYS A 37 -14.81 -9.08 11.93
C LYS A 37 -13.86 -9.27 13.12
N VAL A 38 -12.78 -10.02 12.95
CA VAL A 38 -11.73 -10.24 13.95
C VAL A 38 -10.46 -9.40 13.69
N GLY A 39 -10.54 -8.39 12.82
CA GLY A 39 -9.47 -7.42 12.58
C GLY A 39 -8.37 -7.84 11.58
N LYS A 40 -8.47 -9.02 10.96
CA LYS A 40 -7.47 -9.47 9.98
C LYS A 40 -7.60 -8.70 8.67
N VAL A 41 -6.49 -8.19 8.13
CA VAL A 41 -6.48 -7.51 6.83
C VAL A 41 -6.85 -8.49 5.71
N LEU A 42 -7.87 -8.14 4.94
CA LEU A 42 -8.41 -8.95 3.85
C LEU A 42 -7.67 -8.63 2.53
N ARG A 43 -6.49 -9.23 2.37
CA ARG A 43 -5.65 -9.04 1.16
C ARG A 43 -6.36 -9.37 -0.15
N ARG A 44 -7.34 -10.29 -0.13
CA ARG A 44 -8.13 -10.67 -1.31
C ARG A 44 -9.01 -9.51 -1.79
N GLU A 45 -9.68 -8.84 -0.86
CA GLU A 45 -10.56 -7.70 -1.14
C GLU A 45 -9.73 -6.50 -1.59
N LEU A 46 -8.63 -6.22 -0.89
CA LEU A 46 -7.68 -5.16 -1.29
C LEU A 46 -7.23 -5.32 -2.75
N ARG A 47 -6.86 -6.54 -3.16
CA ARG A 47 -6.49 -6.80 -4.57
C ARG A 47 -7.66 -6.68 -5.55
N ALA A 48 -8.89 -6.96 -5.11
CA ALA A 48 -10.07 -6.84 -5.97
C ALA A 48 -10.47 -5.37 -6.16
N GLU A 49 -10.35 -4.54 -5.11
CA GLU A 49 -10.51 -3.09 -5.18
C GLU A 49 -9.52 -2.48 -6.17
N GLU A 50 -8.24 -2.86 -6.08
CA GLU A 50 -7.21 -2.34 -6.99
C GLU A 50 -7.45 -2.73 -8.45
N ARG A 51 -7.86 -3.98 -8.72
CA ARG A 51 -8.22 -4.39 -10.09
C ARG A 51 -9.40 -3.58 -10.63
N LYS A 52 -10.44 -3.38 -9.83
CA LYS A 52 -11.60 -2.57 -10.22
C LYS A 52 -11.26 -1.10 -10.44
N LYS A 53 -10.26 -0.57 -9.75
CA LYS A 53 -9.75 0.80 -9.95
C LYS A 53 -9.09 0.93 -11.31
N LEU A 54 -8.18 -0.02 -11.64
CA LEU A 54 -7.50 -0.08 -12.93
C LEU A 54 -8.43 -0.33 -14.13
N GLU A 55 -9.54 -1.04 -13.95
CA GLU A 55 -10.54 -1.28 -15.01
C GLU A 55 -11.44 -0.06 -15.29
N LYS A 56 -11.49 0.91 -14.36
CA LYS A 56 -12.34 2.11 -14.47
C LYS A 56 -11.60 3.34 -14.98
N GLU A 57 -10.27 3.32 -14.92
CA GLU A 57 -9.38 4.30 -15.56
C GLU A 57 -9.13 3.91 -17.02
#